data_AF-A0A4Y9MC37-F1
#
_entry.id   AF-A0A4Y9MC37-F1
#
_cell.length_a   1.000
_cell.length_b   1.000
_cell.length_c   1.000
_cell.angle_alpha   90.00
_cell.angle_beta   90.00
_cell.angle_gamma   90.00
#
_symmetry.space_group_name_H-M   'P 1'
#
loop_
_entity.id
_entity.type
_entity.pdbx_description
1 polymer ?
#
loop_
_entity_poly.entity_id
_entity_poly.type
_entity_poly.pdbx_seq_one_letter_code
_entity_poly.pdbx_strand_id
1 'polypeptide(L)'
;MDCIYEGDRMLYIHPDECVDCGACEPVCPVEAIYYEDDVPDKWKDFYNANVEFFSDLGSPGGAAKTGKVGKDHPLVAALPPQGEGH
;
A
#
# COMPACT_ATOMS: atom_id res chain seq x y z
N MET A 1 8.68 -12.36 -3.89
CA MET A 1 7.22 -12.10 -3.91
C MET A 1 7.07 -10.61 -4.14
N ASP A 2 6.31 -10.22 -5.16
CA ASP A 2 6.32 -8.86 -5.72
C ASP A 2 4.91 -8.26 -5.70
N CYS A 3 4.33 -8.17 -4.51
CA CYS A 3 2.93 -7.80 -4.29
C CYS A 3 2.75 -6.36 -3.79
N ILE A 4 3.78 -5.51 -3.88
CA ILE A 4 3.76 -4.13 -3.38
C ILE A 4 3.83 -3.19 -4.59
N TYR A 5 2.73 -2.51 -4.88
CA TYR A 5 2.53 -1.70 -6.07
C TYR A 5 2.68 -0.22 -5.76
N GLU A 6 3.26 0.53 -6.69
CA GLU A 6 3.53 1.96 -6.52
C GLU A 6 2.36 2.80 -7.04
N GLY A 7 1.75 3.62 -6.18
CA GLY A 7 0.83 4.69 -6.57
C GLY A 7 1.54 6.05 -6.67
N ASP A 8 0.79 7.14 -6.74
CA ASP A 8 1.39 8.48 -6.85
C ASP A 8 1.94 9.02 -5.52
N ARG A 9 1.32 8.66 -4.39
CA ARG A 9 1.63 9.20 -3.06
C ARG A 9 2.19 8.15 -2.09
N MET A 10 1.84 6.87 -2.26
CA MET A 10 2.33 5.77 -1.42
C MET A 10 2.38 4.44 -2.19
N LEU A 11 2.87 3.40 -1.52
CA LEU A 11 2.86 2.02 -2.01
C LEU A 11 1.69 1.24 -1.39
N TYR A 12 1.15 0.29 -2.14
CA TYR A 12 -0.03 -0.52 -1.76
C TYR A 12 0.28 -2.01 -1.84
N ILE A 13 -0.04 -2.76 -0.79
CA ILE A 13 0.11 -4.22 -0.73
C ILE A 13 -1.16 -4.85 -1.29
N HIS A 14 -1.01 -5.69 -2.31
CA HIS A 14 -2.14 -6.40 -2.90
C HIS A 14 -2.63 -7.51 -1.95
N PRO A 15 -3.90 -7.51 -1.52
CA PRO A 15 -4.41 -8.45 -0.50
C PRO A 15 -4.35 -9.91 -0.97
N ASP A 16 -4.82 -10.21 -2.19
CA ASP A 16 -4.85 -11.61 -2.68
C ASP A 16 -3.50 -12.15 -3.14
N GLU A 17 -2.54 -11.27 -3.42
CA GLU A 17 -1.17 -11.68 -3.76
C GLU A 17 -0.30 -11.77 -2.52
N CYS A 18 -0.72 -11.18 -1.40
CA CYS A 18 -0.06 -11.30 -0.12
C CYS A 18 -0.17 -12.74 0.40
N VAL A 19 0.91 -13.28 0.97
CA VAL A 19 0.98 -14.64 1.55
C VAL A 19 1.61 -14.61 2.94
N ASP A 20 1.58 -13.44 3.59
CA ASP A 20 2.04 -13.22 4.96
C ASP A 20 3.48 -13.66 5.23
N CYS A 21 4.37 -13.43 4.26
CA CYS A 21 5.79 -13.78 4.40
C CYS A 21 6.55 -12.90 5.42
N GLY A 22 6.01 -11.73 5.77
CA GLY A 22 6.57 -10.82 6.78
C GLY A 22 7.87 -10.10 6.41
N ALA A 23 8.44 -10.33 5.22
CA ALA A 23 9.76 -9.79 4.88
C ALA A 23 9.79 -8.25 4.69
N CYS A 24 8.64 -7.64 4.40
CA CYS A 24 8.53 -6.21 4.12
C CYS A 24 8.41 -5.35 5.39
N GLU A 25 7.81 -5.88 6.47
CA GLU A 25 7.59 -5.14 7.72
C GLU A 25 8.89 -4.64 8.37
N PRO A 26 9.91 -5.48 8.63
CA PRO A 26 11.07 -5.06 9.43
C PRO A 26 12.05 -4.17 8.66
N VAL A 27 11.86 -4.01 7.35
CA VAL A 27 12.75 -3.21 6.49
C VAL A 27 12.22 -1.81 6.22
N CYS A 28 10.96 -1.52 6.58
CA CYS A 28 10.39 -0.19 6.38
C CYS A 28 11.00 0.81 7.38
N PRO A 29 11.76 1.82 6.93
CA PRO A 29 12.49 2.71 7.84
C PRO A 29 11.58 3.65 8.65
N VAL A 30 10.29 3.71 8.31
CA VAL A 30 9.27 4.55 8.93
C VAL A 30 8.12 3.73 9.53
N GLU A 31 8.28 2.41 9.63
CA GLU A 31 7.32 1.51 10.31
C GLU A 31 5.87 1.65 9.79
N ALA A 32 5.72 1.73 8.46
CA ALA A 32 4.42 1.95 7.80
C ALA A 32 3.66 0.66 7.46
N ILE A 33 4.29 -0.51 7.62
CA ILE A 33 3.74 -1.81 7.21
C ILE A 33 3.32 -2.59 8.46
N TYR A 34 2.10 -3.10 8.46
CA TYR A 34 1.51 -3.87 9.55
C TYR A 34 0.84 -5.12 8.97
N TYR A 35 0.74 -6.18 9.76
CA TYR A 35 -0.26 -7.22 9.49
C TYR A 35 -1.66 -6.64 9.65
N GLU A 36 -2.65 -7.22 8.95
CA GLU A 36 -4.02 -6.68 8.94
C GLU A 36 -4.64 -6.54 10.34
N ASP A 37 -4.34 -7.49 11.22
CA ASP A 37 -4.81 -7.51 12.61
C ASP A 37 -4.07 -6.52 13.52
N ASP A 38 -2.89 -6.06 13.10
CA ASP A 38 -2.00 -5.21 13.89
C ASP A 38 -2.06 -3.72 13.48
N VAL A 39 -2.91 -3.36 12.51
CA VAL A 39 -3.07 -1.97 12.07
C VAL A 39 -3.63 -1.11 13.21
N PRO A 40 -2.92 -0.05 13.65
CA PRO A 40 -3.40 0.85 14.69
C PRO A 40 -4.76 1.47 14.34
N ASP A 41 -5.64 1.65 15.34
CA ASP A 41 -7.02 2.15 15.14
C ASP A 41 -7.10 3.42 14.28
N LYS A 42 -6.17 4.36 14.50
CA LYS A 42 -6.09 5.63 13.75
C LYS A 42 -5.80 5.48 12.25
N TRP A 43 -5.36 4.30 11.81
CA TRP A 43 -4.96 4.00 10.45
C TRP A 43 -5.72 2.81 9.84
N LYS A 44 -6.77 2.31 10.50
CA LYS A 44 -7.57 1.17 10.00
C LYS A 44 -8.13 1.38 8.60
N ASP A 45 -8.46 2.60 8.23
CA ASP A 45 -8.98 2.91 6.88
C ASP A 45 -7.96 2.65 5.76
N PHE A 46 -6.66 2.57 6.08
CA PHE A 46 -5.63 2.22 5.09
C PHE A 46 -5.71 0.76 4.64
N TYR A 47 -6.33 -0.14 5.43
CA TYR A 47 -6.60 -1.50 4.96
C TYR A 47 -7.48 -1.45 3.69
N ASN A 48 -8.61 -0.75 3.79
CA ASN A 48 -9.51 -0.57 2.64
C ASN A 48 -8.82 0.15 1.50
N ALA A 49 -7.96 1.15 1.78
CA ALA A 49 -7.20 1.82 0.74
C ALA A 49 -6.27 0.87 -0.03
N ASN A 50 -5.63 -0.09 0.65
CA ASN A 50 -4.81 -1.13 0.01
C ASN A 50 -5.66 -2.06 -0.85
N VAL A 51 -6.80 -2.53 -0.36
CA VAL A 51 -7.69 -3.43 -1.10
C VAL A 51 -8.28 -2.73 -2.33
N GLU A 52 -8.89 -1.55 -2.14
CA GLU A 52 -9.66 -0.87 -3.16
C GLU A 52 -8.80 -0.24 -4.27
N PHE A 53 -7.51 0.00 -4.01
CA PHE A 53 -6.55 0.44 -5.02
C PHE A 53 -6.54 -0.47 -6.26
N PHE A 54 -6.75 -1.77 -6.05
CA PHE A 54 -6.72 -2.80 -7.09
C PHE A 54 -8.07 -3.05 -7.78
N SER A 55 -9.14 -2.33 -7.42
CA SER A 55 -10.49 -2.59 -7.95
C SER A 55 -10.58 -2.62 -9.48
N ASP A 56 -9.81 -1.75 -10.16
CA ASP A 56 -9.74 -1.71 -11.64
C ASP A 56 -8.60 -2.57 -12.21
N LEU A 57 -7.59 -2.87 -11.40
CA LEU A 57 -6.33 -3.51 -11.82
C LEU A 57 -6.41 -5.04 -11.68
N GLY A 58 -7.28 -5.55 -10.80
CA GLY A 58 -7.33 -6.96 -10.43
C GLY A 58 -6.02 -7.38 -9.75
N SER A 59 -5.56 -8.60 -10.05
CA SER A 59 -4.30 -9.19 -9.59
C SER A 59 -3.30 -9.33 -10.75
N PRO A 60 -2.37 -8.37 -10.94
CA PRO A 60 -1.39 -8.38 -12.03
C PRO A 60 -0.31 -9.46 -11.91
N GLY A 61 -0.09 -10.02 -10.72
CA GLY A 61 0.93 -11.03 -10.46
C GLY A 61 2.36 -10.48 -10.56
N GLY A 62 2.58 -9.25 -10.10
CA GLY A 62 3.91 -8.62 -9.97
C GLY A 62 3.92 -7.12 -10.24
N ALA A 63 4.31 -6.33 -9.24
CA ALA A 63 4.46 -4.89 -9.37
C ALA A 63 5.52 -4.48 -10.40
N ALA A 64 6.62 -5.23 -10.56
CA ALA A 64 7.68 -4.92 -11.52
C ALA A 64 7.19 -4.85 -12.99
N LYS A 65 6.10 -5.56 -13.33
CA LYS A 65 5.49 -5.52 -14.67
C LYS A 65 4.49 -4.37 -14.83
N THR A 66 3.95 -3.90 -13.71
CA THR A 66 2.91 -2.87 -13.67
C THR A 66 3.54 -1.48 -13.67
N GLY A 67 4.70 -1.34 -13.02
CA GLY A 67 5.33 -0.04 -12.81
C GLY A 67 4.49 0.86 -11.92
N LYS A 68 4.71 2.18 -12.02
CA LYS A 68 3.94 3.17 -11.28
C LYS A 68 2.52 3.28 -11.81
N VAL A 69 1.56 3.08 -10.93
CA VAL A 69 0.13 3.30 -11.19
C VAL A 69 -0.14 4.79 -10.96
N GLY A 70 -0.54 5.51 -12.00
CA GLY A 70 -0.81 6.96 -11.96
C GLY A 70 -2.12 7.33 -11.27
N LYS A 71 -2.42 6.68 -10.13
CA LYS A 71 -3.52 6.99 -9.23
C LYS A 71 -3.17 6.56 -7.80
N ASP A 72 -3.97 7.05 -6.87
CA ASP A 72 -4.01 6.60 -5.48
C ASP A 72 -5.46 6.31 -5.09
N HIS A 73 -5.64 5.61 -3.98
CA HIS A 73 -6.96 5.51 -3.36
C HIS A 73 -7.48 6.90 -2.94
N PRO A 74 -8.79 7.22 -3.05
CA PRO A 74 -9.32 8.54 -2.72
C PRO A 74 -8.95 9.08 -1.33
N LEU A 75 -8.89 8.20 -0.32
CA LEU A 75 -8.42 8.56 1.02
C LEU A 75 -7.02 9.20 0.99
N VAL A 76 -6.10 8.60 0.22
CA VAL A 76 -4.69 9.02 0.15
C VAL A 76 -4.55 10.25 -0.73
N ALA A 77 -5.26 10.28 -1.87
CA ALA A 77 -5.26 11.43 -2.77
C ALA A 77 -5.76 12.72 -2.10
N ALA A 78 -6.69 12.60 -1.15
CA ALA A 78 -7.23 13.74 -0.40
C ALA A 78 -6.33 14.25 0.73
N LEU A 79 -5.27 13.51 1.11
CA LEU A 79 -4.37 13.96 2.16
C LEU A 79 -3.57 15.19 1.73
N PRO A 80 -3.40 16.18 2.62
CA PRO A 80 -2.52 17.31 2.34
C PRO A 80 -1.09 16.81 2.04
N PRO A 81 -0.26 17.61 1.36
CA PRO A 81 1.16 17.32 1.23
C PRO A 81 1.79 17.07 2.61
N GLN A 82 2.67 16.07 2.70
CA GLN A 82 3.37 15.68 3.92
C GLN A 82 4.87 15.69 3.64
N GLY A 83 5.68 15.92 4.68
CA GLY A 83 7.15 15.91 4.55
C GLY A 83 7.79 17.23 4.13
N GLU A 84 7.05 18.35 4.07
CA GLU A 84 7.58 19.69 3.76
C GLU A 84 8.39 20.33 4.93
N GLY A 85 8.90 19.53 5.87
CA GLY A 85 9.52 20.02 7.11
C GLY A 85 10.73 19.24 7.59
N HIS A 86 11.40 18.51 6.70
CA HIS A 86 12.70 17.88 6.98
C HIS A 86 13.84 18.68 6.38
#